data_AF-A0A2S9FRN1-F1
#
_entry.id   AF-A0A2S9FRN1-F1
#
_cell.length_a   1.000
_cell.length_b   1.000
_cell.length_c   1.000
_cell.angle_alpha   90.00
_cell.angle_beta   90.00
_cell.angle_gamma   90.00
#
_symmetry.space_group_name_H-M   'P 1'
#
loop_
_entity.id
_entity.type
_entity.pdbx_description
1 polymer ?
#
loop_
_entity_poly.entity_id
_entity_poly.type
_entity_poly.pdbx_seq_one_letter_code
_entity_poly.pdbx_strand_id
1 'polypeptide(L)'
;TALEWLPREKYIGLIMVPGGSTHIQSVTSDIALRFGRDMVGRLDVDWAAAGYADADLDQLSEHLLRIIQSFVLDPGRPPRHGEELRAYLSRWVGSAL
;
A
#
# COMPACT_ATOMS: atom_id res chain seq x y z
N THR A 1 -12.52 7.23 -6.54
CA THR A 1 -12.41 6.64 -7.89
C THR A 1 -10.96 6.52 -8.37
N ALA A 2 -10.05 5.98 -7.56
CA ALA A 2 -8.66 5.68 -7.97
C ALA A 2 -8.19 4.26 -7.56
N LEU A 3 -8.79 3.71 -6.49
CA LEU A 3 -8.38 2.43 -5.89
C LEU A 3 -8.69 1.19 -6.76
N GLU A 4 -9.60 1.31 -7.73
CA GLU A 4 -10.10 0.18 -8.54
C GLU A 4 -9.19 -0.15 -9.74
N TRP A 5 -8.16 0.67 -9.98
CA TRP A 5 -7.29 0.56 -11.16
C TRP A 5 -5.93 -0.10 -10.88
N LEU A 6 -5.58 -0.31 -9.61
CA LEU A 6 -4.29 -0.88 -9.20
C LEU A 6 -3.96 -2.24 -9.83
N PRO A 7 -4.90 -3.18 -10.03
CA PRO A 7 -4.55 -4.47 -10.65
C PRO A 7 -4.26 -4.39 -12.16
N ARG A 8 -4.55 -3.25 -12.80
CA ARG A 8 -4.53 -3.09 -14.27
C ARG A 8 -3.40 -2.21 -14.79
N GLU A 9 -2.61 -1.60 -13.89
CA GLU A 9 -1.45 -0.82 -14.30
C GLU A 9 -0.29 -1.73 -14.74
N LYS A 10 0.19 -1.50 -15.96
CA LYS A 10 1.27 -2.26 -16.60
C LYS A 10 2.58 -2.25 -15.79
N TYR A 11 2.77 -1.26 -14.92
CA TYR A 11 3.90 -1.14 -14.01
C TYR A 11 3.74 -1.98 -12.73
N ILE A 12 2.51 -2.28 -12.31
CA ILE A 12 2.21 -3.21 -11.21
C ILE A 12 2.36 -4.67 -11.67
N GLY A 13 2.09 -4.95 -12.95
CA GLY A 13 2.36 -6.26 -13.54
C GLY A 13 3.84 -6.68 -13.51
N LEU A 14 4.77 -5.72 -13.55
CA LEU A 14 6.22 -6.00 -13.46
C LEU A 14 6.65 -6.36 -12.02
N ILE A 15 5.86 -5.96 -11.02
CA ILE A 15 6.04 -6.36 -9.62
C ILE A 15 5.39 -7.73 -9.35
N MET A 16 4.55 -8.26 -10.26
CA MET A 16 3.54 -9.26 -9.89
C MET A 16 3.25 -10.43 -10.88
N VAL A 17 4.13 -10.77 -11.83
CA VAL A 17 3.90 -11.86 -12.82
C VAL A 17 5.18 -12.74 -13.00
N PRO A 18 5.12 -14.10 -13.07
CA PRO A 18 5.08 -15.01 -11.92
C PRO A 18 6.16 -16.13 -11.97
N GLY A 19 6.59 -16.62 -10.80
CA GLY A 19 7.51 -17.76 -10.73
C GLY A 19 7.83 -18.21 -9.32
N GLY A 20 6.89 -18.91 -8.67
CA GLY A 20 7.16 -19.66 -7.45
C GLY A 20 7.11 -18.84 -6.15
N SER A 21 6.86 -19.56 -5.07
CA SER A 21 6.60 -19.18 -3.67
C SER A 21 7.67 -18.34 -2.96
N THR A 22 8.43 -17.50 -3.65
CA THR A 22 9.58 -16.74 -3.13
C THR A 22 9.33 -15.22 -3.06
N HIS A 23 8.14 -14.73 -3.43
CA HIS A 23 7.84 -13.29 -3.49
C HIS A 23 7.32 -12.67 -2.16
N ILE A 24 7.56 -13.31 -1.03
CA ILE A 24 7.15 -12.79 0.29
C ILE A 24 8.12 -11.68 0.76
N GLN A 25 9.36 -11.63 0.24
CA GLN A 25 10.40 -10.69 0.66
C GLN A 25 10.53 -9.43 -0.22
N SER A 26 9.89 -9.35 -1.40
CA SER A 26 10.09 -8.22 -2.32
C SER A 26 9.29 -6.95 -1.97
N VAL A 27 8.25 -7.08 -1.15
CA VAL A 27 7.35 -5.98 -0.77
C VAL A 27 8.03 -4.94 0.14
N THR A 28 9.01 -5.36 0.93
CA THR A 28 9.84 -4.47 1.75
C THR A 28 11.26 -4.36 1.21
N SER A 29 11.47 -4.68 -0.07
CA SER A 29 12.75 -4.38 -0.73
C SER A 29 12.96 -2.87 -0.81
N ASP A 30 14.22 -2.43 -0.86
CA ASP A 30 14.55 -1.00 -1.01
C ASP A 30 13.86 -0.36 -2.23
N ILE A 31 13.60 -1.15 -3.28
CA ILE A 31 12.87 -0.69 -4.46
C ILE A 31 11.39 -0.46 -4.14
N ALA A 32 10.75 -1.41 -3.46
CA ALA A 32 9.34 -1.28 -3.08
C ALA A 32 9.13 -0.15 -2.06
N LEU A 33 10.06 0.03 -1.12
CA LEU A 33 10.02 1.13 -0.15
C LEU A 33 10.16 2.49 -0.83
N ARG A 34 11.11 2.67 -1.76
CA ARG A 34 11.21 3.92 -2.54
C ARG A 34 9.94 4.20 -3.34
N PHE A 35 9.37 3.18 -3.96
CA PHE A 35 8.10 3.31 -4.67
C PHE A 35 6.96 3.72 -3.74
N GLY A 36 6.84 3.08 -2.57
CA GLY A 36 5.87 3.44 -1.54
C GLY A 36 6.04 4.88 -1.06
N ARG A 37 7.30 5.31 -0.84
CA ARG A 37 7.64 6.67 -0.43
C ARG A 37 7.26 7.72 -1.46
N ASP A 38 7.52 7.46 -2.74
CA ASP A 38 7.09 8.32 -3.85
C ASP A 38 5.56 8.41 -3.93
N MET A 39 4.84 7.31 -3.68
CA MET A 39 3.38 7.32 -3.66
C MET A 39 2.83 8.14 -2.49
N VAL A 40 3.38 7.97 -1.28
CA VAL A 40 2.97 8.75 -0.10
C VAL A 40 3.25 10.24 -0.31
N GLY A 41 4.41 10.59 -0.87
CA GLY A 41 4.77 11.98 -1.15
C GLY A 41 3.90 12.67 -2.21
N ARG A 42 3.16 11.91 -3.03
CA ARG A 42 2.22 12.43 -4.03
C ARG A 42 0.82 12.70 -3.50
N LEU A 43 0.52 12.26 -2.27
CA LEU A 43 -0.74 12.59 -1.63
C LEU A 43 -0.78 14.09 -1.36
N ASP A 44 -1.96 14.68 -1.56
CA ASP A 44 -2.21 16.11 -1.31
C ASP A 44 -2.34 16.39 0.19
N VAL A 45 -1.25 16.13 0.91
CA VAL A 45 -1.12 16.27 2.36
C VAL A 45 0.15 17.04 2.63
N ASP A 46 0.04 18.15 3.37
CA ASP A 46 1.20 18.85 3.90
C ASP A 46 1.73 18.08 5.12
N TRP A 47 2.55 17.08 4.83
CA TRP A 47 3.10 16.18 5.84
C TRP A 47 3.92 16.91 6.90
N ALA A 48 4.66 17.94 6.50
CA ALA A 48 5.47 18.74 7.42
C ALA A 48 4.57 19.58 8.35
N ALA A 49 3.52 20.21 7.82
CA ALA A 49 2.54 20.93 8.64
C ALA A 49 1.73 19.99 9.56
N ALA A 50 1.54 18.74 9.15
CA ALA A 50 0.95 17.68 9.97
C ALA A 50 1.92 17.10 11.02
N GLY A 51 3.18 17.53 11.02
CA GLY A 51 4.18 17.14 12.02
C GLY A 51 4.96 15.86 11.73
N TYR A 52 4.89 15.35 10.50
CA TYR A 52 5.63 14.15 10.07
C TYR A 52 6.94 14.54 9.37
N ALA A 53 8.05 13.95 9.82
CA ALA A 53 9.35 14.04 9.17
C ALA A 53 9.51 12.97 8.09
N ASP A 54 10.56 13.08 7.27
CA ASP A 54 10.84 12.11 6.20
C ASP A 54 10.95 10.66 6.71
N ALA A 55 11.56 10.46 7.88
CA ALA A 55 11.67 9.14 8.50
C ALA A 55 10.32 8.57 8.96
N ASP A 56 9.34 9.42 9.27
CA ASP A 56 7.98 8.98 9.59
C ASP A 56 7.26 8.54 8.31
N LEU A 57 7.53 9.23 7.19
CA LEU A 57 6.97 8.89 5.89
C LEU A 57 7.58 7.61 5.31
N ASP A 58 8.84 7.30 5.62
CA ASP A 58 9.45 6.00 5.31
C ASP A 58 8.75 4.86 6.07
N GLN A 59 8.50 5.05 7.38
CA GLN A 59 7.77 4.08 8.20
C GLN A 59 6.31 3.91 7.75
N LEU A 60 5.64 5.01 7.42
CA LEU A 60 4.29 5.00 6.85
C LEU A 60 4.26 4.23 5.53
N SER A 61 5.24 4.45 4.66
CA SER A 61 5.35 3.76 3.38
C SER A 61 5.53 2.26 3.57
N GLU A 62 6.40 1.85 4.50
CA GLU A 62 6.56 0.44 4.86
C GLU A 62 5.23 -0.15 5.37
N HIS A 63 4.55 0.56 6.26
CA HIS A 63 3.30 0.09 6.85
C HIS A 63 2.20 -0.12 5.80
N LEU A 64 2.04 0.83 4.87
CA LEU A 64 1.08 0.74 3.78
C LEU A 64 1.40 -0.43 2.84
N LEU A 65 2.68 -0.65 2.51
CA LEU A 65 3.10 -1.79 1.68
C LEU A 65 2.79 -3.13 2.35
N ARG A 66 3.02 -3.25 3.66
CA ARG A 66 2.64 -4.45 4.44
C ARG A 66 1.14 -4.69 4.43
N ILE A 67 0.33 -3.64 4.56
CA ILE A 67 -1.13 -3.74 4.44
C ILE A 67 -1.51 -4.23 3.04
N ILE A 68 -1.01 -3.60 1.98
CA ILE A 68 -1.31 -3.98 0.59
C ILE A 68 -0.95 -5.46 0.34
N GLN A 69 0.24 -5.90 0.77
CA GLN A 69 0.67 -7.29 0.63
C GLN A 69 -0.26 -8.25 1.35
N SER A 70 -0.73 -7.90 2.55
CA SER A 70 -1.67 -8.78 3.28
C SER A 70 -2.95 -9.02 2.49
N PHE A 71 -3.53 -7.99 1.86
CA PHE A 71 -4.73 -8.11 1.02
C PHE A 71 -4.48 -8.82 -0.32
N VAL A 72 -3.28 -8.70 -0.87
CA VAL A 72 -2.90 -9.44 -2.09
C VAL A 72 -2.73 -10.94 -1.81
N LEU A 73 -2.16 -11.29 -0.65
CA LEU A 73 -1.93 -12.68 -0.25
C LEU A 73 -3.19 -13.36 0.29
N ASP A 74 -3.96 -12.65 1.12
CA ASP A 74 -5.21 -13.12 1.71
C ASP A 74 -6.26 -11.98 1.70
N PRO A 75 -7.12 -11.90 0.67
CA PRO A 75 -8.06 -10.80 0.50
C PRO A 75 -9.23 -10.82 1.51
N GLY A 76 -9.28 -11.81 2.41
CA GLY A 76 -10.36 -11.99 3.39
C GLY A 76 -11.46 -12.95 2.93
N ARG A 77 -12.41 -13.22 3.84
CA ARG A 77 -13.49 -14.20 3.65
C ARG A 77 -14.86 -13.64 4.10
N PRO A 78 -15.76 -13.29 3.16
CA PRO A 78 -15.51 -13.11 1.73
C PRO A 78 -14.54 -11.94 1.46
N PRO A 79 -13.90 -11.89 0.29
CA PRO A 79 -13.09 -10.75 -0.12
C PRO A 79 -13.90 -9.44 -0.07
N ARG A 80 -13.33 -8.39 0.52
CA ARG A 80 -13.96 -7.05 0.54
C ARG A 80 -13.59 -6.28 -0.71
N HIS A 81 -14.53 -5.53 -1.25
CA HIS A 81 -14.34 -4.70 -2.44
C HIS A 81 -15.00 -3.32 -2.29
N GLY A 82 -14.63 -2.38 -3.17
CA GLY A 82 -15.30 -1.08 -3.28
C GLY A 82 -15.43 -0.35 -1.94
N GLU A 83 -16.67 -0.01 -1.57
CA GLU A 83 -16.98 0.73 -0.35
C GLU A 83 -16.70 -0.06 0.93
N GLU A 84 -16.92 -1.37 0.94
CA GLU A 84 -16.69 -2.20 2.12
C GLU A 84 -15.20 -2.26 2.49
N LEU A 85 -14.32 -2.35 1.47
CA LEU A 85 -12.88 -2.30 1.69
C LEU A 85 -12.45 -0.92 2.19
N ARG A 86 -12.99 0.15 1.60
CA ARG A 86 -12.71 1.54 2.03
C ARG A 86 -13.15 1.79 3.47
N ALA A 87 -14.34 1.35 3.84
CA ALA A 87 -14.86 1.47 5.19
C ALA A 87 -14.02 0.66 6.19
N TYR A 88 -13.60 -0.56 5.81
CA TYR A 88 -12.71 -1.39 6.63
C TYR A 88 -11.36 -0.71 6.88
N LEU A 89 -10.71 -0.24 5.81
CA LEU A 89 -9.42 0.45 5.91
C LEU A 89 -9.55 1.77 6.68
N SER A 90 -10.59 2.56 6.44
CA SER A 90 -10.83 3.80 7.18
C SER A 90 -11.03 3.54 8.68
N ARG A 91 -11.76 2.48 9.04
CA ARG A 91 -12.04 2.12 10.43
C ARG A 91 -10.82 1.64 11.20
N TRP A 92 -9.94 0.85 10.57
CA TRP A 92 -8.88 0.14 11.28
C TRP A 92 -7.47 0.64 10.96
N VAL A 93 -7.28 1.28 9.81
CA VAL A 93 -5.99 1.86 9.39
C VAL A 93 -6.06 3.38 9.50
N GLY A 94 -7.09 4.01 8.93
CA GLY A 94 -7.20 5.47 8.89
C GLY A 94 -7.38 6.15 10.25
N SER A 95 -7.87 5.44 11.27
CA SER A 95 -7.93 5.94 12.65
C SER A 95 -6.65 5.68 13.45
N ALA A 96 -5.75 4.86 12.94
CA ALA A 96 -4.48 4.50 13.58
C ALA A 96 -3.30 5.35 13.06
N LEU A 97 -3.49 5.98 11.90
CA LEU A 97 -2.60 6.97 11.29
C LEU A 97 -2.97 8.38 11.75
#